data_AF-A0A4U1JRL4-F1
#
_entry.id   AF-A0A4U1JRL4-F1
#
_cell.length_a   1.000
_cell.length_b   1.000
_cell.length_c   1.000
_cell.angle_alpha   90.00
_cell.angle_beta   90.00
_cell.angle_gamma   90.00
#
_symmetry.space_group_name_H-M   'P 1'
#
loop_
_entity.id
_entity.type
_entity.pdbx_description
1 polymer ?
#
loop_
_entity_poly.entity_id
_entity_poly.type
_entity_poly.pdbx_seq_one_letter_code
_entity_poly.pdbx_strand_id
1 'polypeptide(L)' 'MSWTDERVELLKKMWTEGQSASQIAKELGGVTRNAVIGKVHRLGLSNRVEGAPAAPAPVAAAAPVKPAAPEPVA' A
#
# COMPACT_ATOMS: atom_id res chain seq x y z
N MET A 1 14.84 2.92 -8.10
CA MET A 1 14.87 3.39 -6.70
C MET A 1 14.95 2.18 -5.80
N SER A 2 16.17 1.73 -5.49
CA SER A 2 16.37 0.45 -4.81
C SER A 2 16.17 0.60 -3.30
N TRP A 3 15.36 -0.28 -2.72
CA TRP A 3 15.38 -0.55 -1.29
C TRP A 3 16.71 -1.23 -0.96
N THR A 4 17.73 -0.43 -0.65
CA THR A 4 19.03 -0.91 -0.18
C THR A 4 18.91 -1.45 1.24
N ASP A 5 19.80 -2.35 1.62
CA ASP A 5 19.83 -2.92 2.98
C ASP A 5 19.89 -1.84 4.06
N GLU A 6 20.71 -0.79 3.88
CA GLU A 6 20.77 0.36 4.80
C GLU A 6 19.41 1.04 5.00
N ARG A 7 18.63 1.21 3.92
CA ARG A 7 17.28 1.77 4.00
C ARG A 7 16.31 0.84 4.71
N VAL A 8 16.45 -0.46 4.51
CA VAL A 8 15.63 -1.48 5.18
C VAL A 8 15.94 -1.53 6.68
N GLU A 9 17.21 -1.46 7.06
CA GLU A 9 17.63 -1.40 8.46
C GLU A 9 17.13 -0.13 9.16
N LEU A 10 17.28 1.04 8.52
CA LEU A 10 16.77 2.29 9.06
C LEU A 10 15.24 2.25 9.24
N LEU A 11 14.52 1.72 8.24
CA LEU A 11 13.08 1.50 8.33
C LEU A 11 12.73 0.59 9.51
N LYS A 12 13.42 -0.54 9.69
CA LYS A 12 13.17 -1.46 10.81
C LYS A 12 13.43 -0.78 12.15
N LYS A 13 14.53 -0.04 12.28
CA LYS A 13 14.89 0.68 13.50
C LYS A 13 13.83 1.71 13.88
N MET A 14 13.54 2.66 12.99
CA MET A 14 12.56 3.72 13.25
C MET A 14 11.14 3.16 13.43
N TRP A 15 10.79 2.11 12.69
CA TRP A 15 9.54 1.40 12.91
C TRP A 15 9.52 0.81 14.32
N THR A 16 10.54 0.12 14.77
CA THR A 16 10.55 -0.42 16.15
C THR A 16 10.43 0.69 17.20
N GLU A 17 11.03 1.86 16.96
CA GLU A 17 10.98 3.05 17.82
C GLU A 17 9.61 3.74 17.91
N GLY A 18 8.64 3.41 17.05
CA GLY A 18 7.30 4.07 17.11
C GLY A 18 7.06 5.13 16.03
N GLN A 19 8.02 5.38 15.15
CA GLN A 19 7.89 6.43 14.14
C GLN A 19 6.78 6.12 13.13
N SER A 20 6.11 7.18 12.67
CA SER A 20 5.08 7.08 11.64
C SER A 20 5.70 6.91 10.24
N ALA A 21 5.00 6.27 9.31
CA ALA A 21 5.48 6.05 7.95
C ALA A 21 5.84 7.35 7.21
N SER A 22 5.15 8.45 7.50
CA SER A 22 5.45 9.77 6.90
C SER A 22 6.77 10.35 7.40
N GLN A 23 7.11 10.14 8.68
CA GLN A 23 8.39 10.55 9.25
C GLN A 23 9.53 9.71 8.70
N ILE A 24 9.35 8.38 8.68
CA ILE A 24 10.33 7.44 8.11
C ILE A 24 10.59 7.75 6.64
N ALA A 25 9.54 8.09 5.87
CA ALA A 25 9.69 8.49 4.47
C ALA A 25 10.50 9.78 4.30
N LYS A 26 10.32 10.74 5.23
CA LYS A 26 11.06 12.00 5.25
C LYS A 26 12.54 11.77 5.56
N GLU A 27 12.83 10.85 6.48
CA GLU A 27 14.20 10.51 6.87
C GLU A 27 14.93 9.70 5.79
N LEU A 28 14.25 8.71 5.20
CA LEU A 28 14.83 7.88 4.15
C LEU A 28 15.10 8.65 2.86
N GLY A 29 14.36 9.74 2.60
CA GLY A 29 14.50 10.61 1.43
C GLY A 29 14.19 9.92 0.09
N GLY A 30 13.32 10.50 -0.75
CA GLY A 30 13.02 9.92 -2.07
C GLY A 30 12.13 8.66 -2.04
N VAL A 31 11.53 8.34 -0.90
CA VAL A 31 10.45 7.36 -0.76
C VAL A 31 9.22 8.04 -0.18
N THR A 32 8.02 7.59 -0.57
CA THR A 32 6.75 8.16 -0.08
C THR A 32 6.21 7.36 1.10
N ARG A 33 5.28 7.94 1.87
CA ARG A 33 4.56 7.25 2.95
C ARG A 33 4.03 5.89 2.51
N ASN A 34 3.43 5.82 1.31
CA ASN A 34 2.86 4.58 0.79
C ASN A 34 3.95 3.56 0.41
N ALA A 35 5.11 4.00 -0.06
CA ALA A 35 6.24 3.10 -0.33
C ALA A 35 6.77 2.46 0.98
N VAL A 36 6.81 3.23 2.07
CA VAL A 36 7.19 2.74 3.40
C VAL A 36 6.18 1.73 3.92
N ILE A 37 4.87 2.03 3.89
CA ILE A 37 3.80 1.09 4.30
C ILE A 37 3.88 -0.19 3.48
N GLY A 38 4.03 -0.05 2.15
CA GLY A 38 4.18 -1.19 1.25
C GLY A 38 5.38 -2.06 1.64
N LYS A 39 6.53 -1.47 1.94
CA LYS A 39 7.73 -2.23 2.35
C LYS A 39 7.57 -2.90 3.72
N VAL A 40 6.99 -2.20 4.71
CA VAL A 40 6.66 -2.77 6.04
C VAL A 40 5.79 -4.01 5.88
N HIS A 41 4.74 -3.94 5.05
CA HIS A 41 3.87 -5.08 4.74
C HIS A 41 4.62 -6.22 4.05
N ARG A 42 5.49 -5.92 3.07
CA ARG A 42 6.28 -6.96 2.37
C ARG A 42 7.29 -7.64 3.28
N LEU A 43 7.78 -6.93 4.29
CA LEU A 43 8.70 -7.44 5.29
C LEU A 43 7.98 -8.11 6.49
N GLY A 44 6.65 -8.06 6.54
CA GLY A 44 5.87 -8.63 7.63
C GLY A 44 6.11 -7.97 9.00
N LEU A 45 6.58 -6.71 9.04
CA LEU A 45 6.71 -5.99 10.30
C LEU A 45 5.32 -5.70 10.89
N SER A 46 5.20 -5.79 12.22
CA SER A 46 3.93 -5.62 12.94
C SER A 46 3.20 -4.37 12.48
N ASN A 47 1.98 -4.57 11.98
CA ASN A 47 1.14 -3.52 11.44
C ASN A 47 0.55 -2.70 12.58
N ARG A 48 1.30 -1.73 13.12
CA ARG A 48 0.74 -0.76 14.09
C ARG A 48 -0.34 0.15 13.50
N VAL A 49 -0.61 0.03 12.20
CA VAL A 49 -1.66 0.74 11.46
C VAL A 49 -2.88 -0.17 11.26
N GLU A 50 -3.13 -1.10 12.18
CA GLU A 50 -4.33 -1.94 12.14
C GLU A 50 -5.52 -1.17 12.70
N GLY A 51 -6.07 -0.34 11.81
CA GLY A 51 -7.32 0.39 11.98
C GLY A 51 -8.05 0.48 10.65
N ALA A 52 -8.04 -0.59 9.86
CA ALA A 52 -9.05 -0.87 8.83
C ALA A 52 -8.79 -2.29 8.30
N PRO A 53 -9.73 -3.24 8.44
CA PRO A 53 -9.64 -4.49 7.71
C PRO A 53 -9.68 -4.15 6.22
N ALA A 54 -8.62 -4.49 5.50
CA ALA A 54 -8.71 -4.64 4.06
C ALA A 54 -9.69 -5.79 3.81
N ALA A 55 -10.96 -5.44 3.60
CA ALA A 55 -11.91 -6.35 3.02
C ALA A 55 -11.26 -6.91 1.75
N PRO A 56 -11.17 -8.24 1.59
CA PRO A 56 -10.62 -8.82 0.38
C PRO A 56 -11.52 -8.35 -0.76
N ALA A 57 -10.97 -7.57 -1.69
CA ALA A 57 -11.62 -7.38 -2.98
C ALA A 57 -11.78 -8.78 -3.59
N PRO A 58 -13.00 -9.28 -3.81
CA PRO A 58 -13.16 -10.50 -4.56
C PRO A 58 -12.88 -10.12 -6.02
N VAL A 59 -11.66 -10.36 -6.46
CA VAL A 59 -11.40 -10.60 -7.88
C VAL A 59 -11.93 -11.98 -8.21
N ALA A 60 -13.26 -12.08 -8.31
CA ALA A 60 -13.90 -13.15 -9.05
C ALA A 60 -14.15 -12.64 -10.46
N ALA A 61 -13.54 -13.33 -11.41
CA ALA A 61 -13.52 -13.07 -12.83
C ALA A 61 -14.92 -12.99 -13.49
N ALA A 62 -14.89 -12.42 -14.70
CA ALA A 62 -15.83 -12.60 -15.82
C ALA A 62 -17.02 -11.62 -15.93
N ALA A 63 -16.85 -10.56 -16.74
CA ALA A 63 -17.36 -10.48 -18.12
C ALA A 63 -17.39 -9.01 -18.61
N PRO A 64 -16.93 -8.69 -19.83
CA PRO A 64 -17.16 -7.39 -20.42
C PRO A 64 -18.58 -7.36 -21.01
N VAL A 65 -19.47 -6.54 -20.46
CA VAL A 65 -20.74 -6.19 -21.12
C VAL A 65 -20.70 -4.71 -21.50
N LYS A 66 -20.20 -4.45 -22.71
CA LYS A 66 -20.76 -3.41 -23.60
C LYS A 66 -21.80 -4.11 -24.49
N PRO A 67 -22.80 -3.44 -25.07
CA PRO A 67 -23.53 -2.22 -24.69
C PRO A 67 -25.06 -2.47 -24.66
N ALA A 68 -25.83 -1.76 -23.83
CA ALA A 68 -27.29 -1.75 -23.96
C ALA A 68 -27.69 -0.84 -25.15
N ALA A 69 -28.22 -1.46 -26.21
CA ALA A 69 -28.95 -0.83 -27.31
C ALA A 69 -30.43 -0.61 -26.91
N PRO A 70 -31.28 -0.10 -27.81
CA PRO A 70 -31.41 1.27 -28.31
C PRO A 70 -32.66 1.98 -27.72
N GLU A 71 -32.76 3.29 -27.93
CA GLU A 71 -33.96 4.08 -27.58
C GLU A 71 -35.19 3.62 -28.40
N PRO A 72 -36.36 3.35 -27.79
CA PRO A 72 -37.59 3.21 -28.53
C PRO A 72 -38.16 4.60 -28.84
N VAL A 73 -38.20 4.93 -30.12
CA VAL A 73 -39.04 5.98 -30.69
C VAL A 73 -40.52 5.57 -30.62
N ALA A 74 -41.34 6.42 -30.00
CA ALA A 74 -42.76 6.64 -30.32
C ALA A 74 -43.19 8.00 -29.79
#